data_AF-A0A9D9L819-F1
#
_entry.id   AF-A0A9D9L819-F1
#
_cell.length_a   1.000
_cell.length_b   1.000
_cell.length_c   1.000
_cell.angle_alpha   90.00
_cell.angle_beta   90.00
_cell.angle_gamma   90.00
#
_symmetry.space_group_name_H-M   'P 1'
#
loop_
_entity.id
_entity.type
_entity.pdbx_description
1 polymer ?
#
loop_
_entity_poly.entity_id
_entity_poly.type
_entity_poly.pdbx_seq_one_letter_code
_entity_poly.pdbx_strand_id
1 'polypeptide(L)'
;MYVSSYACRADSRGAAEDFRAVRANGTGRTQILAYHLIQSFAPEEVTPEQAMQIGEELCDRYLKGDYQYVIAVHNDKDHLHCHIIFNNTNLYNGLSFTTEHNQGRKNERAWAELRQVSDELCKEYGLSVIDPKGKGVSHYEDEMQKAGTSWKDKLRRMLREIISYSKSFEDFLKNCTDSGIEYVHTPQNKVKLKFKLSGEGQQRFTRADTLGEEFEPENIRATIDTAQKKAAAAEQVEKFFAARRARRQAELALLNQSSAKPAEPTPTPTAPTKPTIAEPTAPKPSESKAPEKKEDPWDIIRGMGKADEIIAALEAVGISSYTEFSGFMFNGKHEDDHTDELADLKEQIKTVETIIAKMKKRDELKPTYKEYTSKSGWSQSRYKKKHSSEIEEYEEAVKYIKEHSTKYTSDGSIPSLQGVQGLLKRMKDRRVEILPEHKAFLAKKEVALQYTRAVRNYRDQQFNKRAAEQSRQRKLDQRRKRDTLE
;
A
#
# COMPACT_ATOMS: atom_id res chain seq x y z
N MET A 1 -15.86 -5.39 17.55
CA MET A 1 -14.57 -5.40 16.84
C MET A 1 -14.25 -6.83 16.43
N TYR A 2 -14.12 -7.07 15.13
CA TYR A 2 -13.62 -8.35 14.59
C TYR A 2 -12.18 -8.14 14.14
N VAL A 3 -11.30 -9.15 14.32
CA VAL A 3 -9.90 -9.09 13.90
C VAL A 3 -9.53 -10.39 13.19
N SER A 4 -8.79 -10.28 12.07
CA SER A 4 -8.26 -11.40 11.29
C SER A 4 -6.86 -11.06 10.80
N SER A 5 -6.06 -12.05 10.41
CA SER A 5 -4.69 -11.84 9.92
C SER A 5 -4.21 -12.94 8.97
N TYR A 6 -3.31 -12.56 8.06
CA TYR A 6 -2.66 -13.45 7.11
C TYR A 6 -1.14 -13.46 7.30
N ALA A 7 -0.56 -14.66 7.34
CA ALA A 7 0.88 -14.93 7.48
C ALA A 7 1.57 -14.22 8.68
N CYS A 8 0.80 -13.85 9.71
CA CYS A 8 1.26 -13.25 10.97
C CYS A 8 0.21 -13.47 12.08
N ARG A 9 0.63 -13.35 13.33
CA ARG A 9 -0.25 -13.38 14.51
C ARG A 9 -1.24 -12.21 14.49
N ALA A 10 -2.47 -12.44 14.94
CA ALA A 10 -3.55 -11.45 14.96
C ALA A 10 -3.42 -10.41 16.08
N ASP A 11 -2.55 -10.64 17.08
CA ASP A 11 -2.30 -9.67 18.15
C ASP A 11 -1.30 -8.60 17.70
N SER A 12 -1.49 -7.35 18.14
CA SER A 12 -0.70 -6.20 17.65
C SER A 12 0.80 -6.31 17.93
N ARG A 13 1.22 -7.06 18.95
CA ARG A 13 2.64 -7.27 19.25
C ARG A 13 3.22 -8.37 18.38
N GLY A 14 2.52 -9.50 18.26
CA GLY A 14 2.91 -10.61 17.42
C GLY A 14 2.99 -10.21 15.94
N ALA A 15 1.98 -9.51 15.42
CA ALA A 15 2.02 -8.93 14.08
C ALA A 15 3.26 -8.05 13.85
N ALA A 16 3.59 -7.17 14.82
CA ALA A 16 4.75 -6.28 14.71
C ALA A 16 6.10 -7.02 14.81
N GLU A 17 6.15 -8.14 15.53
CA GLU A 17 7.30 -9.06 15.58
C GLU A 17 7.45 -9.86 14.27
N ASP A 18 6.37 -10.45 13.76
CA ASP A 18 6.35 -11.27 12.54
C ASP A 18 6.65 -10.41 11.30
N PHE A 19 6.10 -9.20 11.24
CA PHE A 19 6.46 -8.22 10.21
C PHE A 19 7.94 -7.82 10.29
N ARG A 20 8.53 -7.75 11.50
CA ARG A 20 9.94 -7.42 11.69
C ARG A 20 10.85 -8.54 11.20
N ALA A 21 10.48 -9.80 11.43
CA ALA A 21 11.20 -10.96 10.91
C ALA A 21 11.25 -10.95 9.37
N VAL A 22 10.10 -10.76 8.71
CA VAL A 22 10.04 -10.71 7.24
C VAL A 22 10.78 -9.49 6.68
N ARG A 23 10.70 -8.31 7.32
CA ARG A 23 11.47 -7.13 6.92
C ARG A 23 12.99 -7.30 7.08
N ALA A 24 13.46 -8.10 8.04
CA ALA A 24 14.89 -8.35 8.22
C ALA A 24 15.50 -9.11 7.03
N ASN A 25 14.69 -9.94 6.36
CA ASN A 25 15.06 -10.65 5.12
C ASN A 25 14.83 -9.80 3.85
N GLY A 26 14.38 -8.54 4.00
CA GLY A 26 14.12 -7.62 2.90
C GLY A 26 15.34 -6.81 2.45
N THR A 27 15.29 -6.24 1.24
CA THR A 27 16.46 -5.56 0.61
C THR A 27 16.96 -4.28 1.29
N GLY A 28 16.40 -3.85 2.43
CA GLY A 28 16.82 -2.65 3.18
C GLY A 28 16.64 -1.30 2.46
N ARG A 29 16.00 -1.26 1.27
CA ARG A 29 15.93 -0.08 0.39
C ARG A 29 14.91 1.00 0.79
N THR A 30 14.19 0.84 1.90
CA THR A 30 13.11 1.74 2.30
C THR A 30 12.94 1.79 3.83
N GLN A 31 12.49 2.94 4.33
CA GLN A 31 12.20 3.18 5.74
C GLN A 31 10.72 2.94 6.10
N ILE A 32 9.87 2.64 5.11
CA ILE A 32 8.45 2.36 5.34
C ILE A 32 8.32 0.95 5.93
N LEU A 33 7.77 0.85 7.14
CA LEU A 33 7.63 -0.43 7.87
C LEU A 33 6.39 -1.23 7.43
N ALA A 34 5.28 -0.53 7.18
CA ALA A 34 3.99 -1.09 6.82
C ALA A 34 3.17 0.00 6.11
N TYR A 35 2.12 -0.41 5.41
CA TYR A 35 1.06 0.49 4.94
C TYR A 35 -0.20 0.30 5.77
N HIS A 36 -0.92 1.39 6.00
CA HIS A 36 -2.23 1.38 6.65
C HIS A 36 -3.28 1.88 5.66
N LEU A 37 -4.30 1.06 5.43
CA LEU A 37 -5.46 1.30 4.61
C LEU A 37 -6.70 1.33 5.52
N ILE A 38 -7.64 2.22 5.24
CA ILE A 38 -8.97 2.20 5.83
C ILE A 38 -10.00 2.08 4.70
N GLN A 39 -10.86 1.06 4.77
CA GLN A 39 -12.03 0.90 3.89
C GLN A 39 -13.28 1.23 4.70
N SER A 40 -14.03 2.26 4.32
CA SER A 40 -15.29 2.66 4.97
C SER A 40 -16.49 2.31 4.09
N PHE A 41 -17.58 1.86 4.71
CA PHE A 41 -18.87 1.63 4.08
C PHE A 41 -19.85 2.76 4.46
N ALA A 42 -21.02 2.84 3.81
CA ALA A 42 -22.06 3.77 4.26
C ALA A 42 -22.71 3.28 5.58
N PRO A 43 -23.31 4.17 6.39
CA PRO A 43 -24.13 3.76 7.54
C PRO A 43 -25.22 2.76 7.13
N GLU A 44 -25.47 1.76 7.99
CA GLU A 44 -26.49 0.70 7.83
C GLU A 44 -26.34 -0.21 6.57
N GLU A 45 -25.33 0.02 5.73
CA GLU A 45 -25.16 -0.65 4.43
C GLU A 45 -24.58 -2.08 4.53
N VAL A 46 -23.80 -2.36 5.57
CA VAL A 46 -23.17 -3.67 5.82
C VAL A 46 -23.29 -4.07 7.29
N THR A 47 -23.30 -5.38 7.55
CA THR A 47 -23.03 -5.92 8.90
C THR A 47 -21.51 -5.99 9.18
N PRO A 48 -21.06 -6.03 10.45
CA PRO A 48 -19.65 -6.19 10.79
C PRO A 48 -18.99 -7.45 10.17
N GLU A 49 -19.76 -8.52 10.01
CA GLU A 49 -19.32 -9.77 9.41
C GLU A 49 -19.15 -9.65 7.89
N GLN A 50 -20.03 -8.90 7.22
CA GLN A 50 -19.86 -8.54 5.81
C GLN A 50 -18.69 -7.58 5.59
N ALA A 51 -18.50 -6.60 6.49
CA ALA A 51 -17.36 -5.68 6.45
C ALA A 51 -16.04 -6.47 6.53
N MET A 52 -15.93 -7.45 7.44
CA MET A 52 -14.77 -8.34 7.50
C MET A 52 -14.61 -9.13 6.19
N GLN A 53 -15.67 -9.81 5.71
CA GLN A 53 -15.61 -10.62 4.49
C GLN A 53 -15.12 -9.82 3.27
N ILE A 54 -15.61 -8.59 3.10
CA ILE A 54 -15.23 -7.70 1.98
C ILE A 54 -13.79 -7.19 2.16
N GLY A 55 -13.38 -6.88 3.38
CA GLY A 55 -12.02 -6.41 3.67
C GLY A 55 -10.96 -7.51 3.52
N GLU A 56 -11.28 -8.76 3.89
CA GLU A 56 -10.45 -9.94 3.61
C GLU A 56 -10.34 -10.17 2.10
N GLU A 57 -11.47 -10.16 1.36
CA GLU A 57 -11.45 -10.35 -0.10
C GLU A 57 -10.73 -9.20 -0.85
N LEU A 58 -10.77 -7.96 -0.31
CA LEU A 58 -9.95 -6.84 -0.80
C LEU A 58 -8.45 -7.12 -0.60
N CYS A 59 -8.05 -7.65 0.56
CA CYS A 59 -6.67 -8.04 0.81
C CYS A 59 -6.22 -9.16 -0.13
N ASP A 60 -7.04 -10.20 -0.32
CA ASP A 60 -6.72 -11.33 -1.19
C ASP A 60 -6.58 -10.90 -2.66
N ARG A 61 -7.53 -10.11 -3.18
CA ARG A 61 -7.47 -9.61 -4.57
C ARG A 61 -6.32 -8.62 -4.81
N TYR A 62 -5.98 -7.79 -3.82
CA TYR A 62 -4.97 -6.74 -3.98
C TYR A 62 -3.54 -7.20 -3.65
N LEU A 63 -3.35 -7.79 -2.46
CA LEU A 63 -2.06 -8.24 -1.91
C LEU A 63 -1.68 -9.65 -2.39
N LYS A 64 -2.61 -10.43 -2.96
CA LYS A 64 -2.36 -11.68 -3.70
C LYS A 64 -1.57 -12.74 -2.90
N GLY A 65 -1.71 -12.71 -1.57
CA GLY A 65 -0.94 -13.56 -0.64
C GLY A 65 0.54 -13.20 -0.50
N ASP A 66 1.06 -12.19 -1.20
CA ASP A 66 2.47 -11.79 -1.22
C ASP A 66 2.90 -10.94 -0.01
N TYR A 67 1.94 -10.44 0.79
CA TYR A 67 2.20 -9.56 1.93
C TYR A 67 1.42 -10.01 3.17
N GLN A 68 2.08 -10.03 4.33
CA GLN A 68 1.41 -10.24 5.63
C GLN A 68 0.47 -9.07 5.91
N TYR A 69 -0.71 -9.33 6.48
CA TYR A 69 -1.64 -8.28 6.90
C TYR A 69 -2.41 -8.64 8.17
N VAL A 70 -2.84 -7.61 8.89
CA VAL A 70 -3.85 -7.68 9.95
C VAL A 70 -5.01 -6.76 9.53
N ILE A 71 -6.24 -7.24 9.68
CA ILE A 71 -7.46 -6.49 9.43
C ILE A 71 -8.31 -6.44 10.71
N ALA A 72 -8.85 -5.26 11.03
CA ALA A 72 -9.76 -5.05 12.14
C ALA A 72 -11.01 -4.25 11.72
N VAL A 73 -12.20 -4.79 11.99
CA VAL A 73 -13.49 -4.11 11.78
C VAL A 73 -13.83 -3.26 12.99
N HIS A 74 -13.96 -1.96 12.74
CA HIS A 74 -14.20 -0.89 13.69
C HIS A 74 -15.63 -0.33 13.61
N ASN A 75 -16.12 0.14 14.76
CA ASN A 75 -17.46 0.71 14.93
C ASN A 75 -17.45 1.90 15.92
N ASP A 76 -16.32 2.61 16.03
CA ASP A 76 -16.12 3.82 16.86
C ASP A 76 -16.68 5.11 16.23
N LYS A 77 -17.43 4.98 15.12
CA LYS A 77 -18.01 6.07 14.32
C LYS A 77 -19.38 5.64 13.78
N ASP A 78 -20.11 6.59 13.21
CA ASP A 78 -21.44 6.42 12.59
C ASP A 78 -21.48 5.43 11.41
N HIS A 79 -20.34 4.87 11.00
CA HIS A 79 -20.21 3.88 9.93
C HIS A 79 -19.15 2.83 10.26
N LEU A 80 -19.40 1.60 9.80
CA LEU A 80 -18.44 0.51 9.88
C LEU A 80 -17.27 0.73 8.91
N HIS A 81 -16.08 0.40 9.37
CA HIS A 81 -14.87 0.53 8.57
C HIS A 81 -13.79 -0.49 8.97
N CYS A 82 -13.00 -0.93 7.99
CA CYS A 82 -11.92 -1.89 8.17
C CYS A 82 -10.57 -1.17 8.19
N HIS A 83 -9.83 -1.28 9.29
CA HIS A 83 -8.41 -0.91 9.36
C HIS A 83 -7.59 -2.10 8.89
N ILE A 84 -6.84 -1.94 7.79
CA ILE A 84 -6.00 -2.98 7.18
C ILE A 84 -4.56 -2.50 7.24
N ILE A 85 -3.71 -3.20 8.01
CA ILE A 85 -2.29 -2.90 8.14
C ILE A 85 -1.50 -4.05 7.50
N PHE A 86 -0.77 -3.77 6.43
CA PHE A 86 0.02 -4.78 5.71
C PHE A 86 1.51 -4.45 5.69
N ASN A 87 2.35 -5.49 5.73
CA ASN A 87 3.80 -5.35 5.75
C ASN A 87 4.29 -4.74 4.42
N ASN A 88 5.23 -3.80 4.48
CA ASN A 88 5.80 -3.22 3.26
C ASN A 88 6.83 -4.16 2.60
N THR A 89 7.33 -5.21 3.25
CA THR A 89 8.19 -6.22 2.61
C THR A 89 7.38 -7.41 2.11
N ASN A 90 7.60 -7.79 0.85
CA ASN A 90 7.04 -8.99 0.21
C ASN A 90 7.60 -10.24 0.91
N LEU A 91 6.70 -11.16 1.26
CA LEU A 91 6.99 -12.40 1.99
C LEU A 91 8.04 -13.30 1.32
N TYR A 92 8.21 -13.20 0.01
CA TYR A 92 8.85 -14.24 -0.80
C TYR A 92 10.09 -13.76 -1.55
N ASN A 93 10.09 -12.53 -2.06
CA ASN A 93 11.23 -11.97 -2.80
C ASN A 93 12.02 -10.90 -2.04
N GLY A 94 11.56 -10.48 -0.85
CA GLY A 94 12.23 -9.47 -0.01
C GLY A 94 12.25 -8.05 -0.59
N LEU A 95 11.63 -7.81 -1.75
CA LEU A 95 11.39 -6.47 -2.27
C LEU A 95 10.35 -5.77 -1.40
N SER A 96 10.23 -4.44 -1.57
CA SER A 96 9.19 -3.68 -0.88
C SER A 96 8.01 -3.41 -1.80
N PHE A 97 6.80 -3.35 -1.25
CA PHE A 97 5.60 -2.90 -1.94
C PHE A 97 5.81 -1.50 -2.56
N THR A 98 6.60 -0.65 -1.89
CA THR A 98 7.04 0.65 -2.42
C THR A 98 7.79 0.49 -3.76
N THR A 99 8.61 -0.55 -3.88
CA THR A 99 9.44 -0.89 -5.05
C THR A 99 8.67 -1.68 -6.11
N GLU A 100 7.76 -2.58 -5.73
CA GLU A 100 7.07 -3.44 -6.69
C GLU A 100 5.84 -2.78 -7.32
N HIS A 101 5.02 -2.06 -6.54
CA HIS A 101 3.70 -1.59 -6.98
C HIS A 101 3.50 -0.07 -6.91
N ASN A 102 4.31 0.66 -6.12
CA ASN A 102 4.14 2.10 -5.87
C ASN A 102 5.10 3.00 -6.70
N GLN A 103 5.74 2.45 -7.74
CA GLN A 103 6.52 3.21 -8.71
C GLN A 103 5.62 3.89 -9.76
N GLY A 104 6.22 4.70 -10.65
CA GLY A 104 5.50 5.31 -11.79
C GLY A 104 4.70 6.58 -11.47
N ARG A 105 3.88 7.00 -12.44
CA ARG A 105 3.09 8.25 -12.38
C ARG A 105 1.94 8.10 -11.37
N LYS A 106 1.42 9.21 -10.84
CA LYS A 106 0.44 9.16 -9.73
C LYS A 106 -0.84 8.36 -10.06
N ASN A 107 -1.23 8.32 -11.33
CA ASN A 107 -2.35 7.56 -11.90
C ASN A 107 -2.06 6.06 -12.14
N GLU A 108 -0.79 5.65 -12.13
CA GLU A 108 -0.34 4.26 -12.40
C GLU A 108 0.10 3.52 -11.13
N ARG A 109 0.06 4.17 -9.97
CA ARG A 109 0.45 3.57 -8.68
C ARG A 109 -0.62 2.63 -8.16
N ALA A 110 -0.20 1.64 -7.38
CA ALA A 110 -1.04 0.64 -6.71
C ALA A 110 -2.34 1.17 -6.05
N TRP A 111 -2.38 2.43 -5.59
CA TRP A 111 -3.58 3.02 -4.98
C TRP A 111 -4.75 3.23 -5.97
N ALA A 112 -4.47 3.27 -7.27
CA ALA A 112 -5.49 3.26 -8.32
C ALA A 112 -6.09 1.86 -8.50
N GLU A 113 -5.25 0.82 -8.55
CA GLU A 113 -5.67 -0.60 -8.55
C GLU A 113 -6.47 -0.92 -7.29
N LEU A 114 -6.01 -0.47 -6.10
CA LEU A 114 -6.71 -0.66 -4.84
C LEU A 114 -8.13 -0.07 -4.84
N ARG A 115 -8.27 1.16 -5.34
CA ARG A 115 -9.57 1.80 -5.52
C ARG A 115 -10.43 0.97 -6.46
N GLN A 116 -9.89 0.56 -7.62
CA GLN A 116 -10.65 -0.23 -8.58
C GLN A 116 -11.16 -1.55 -7.97
N VAL A 117 -10.30 -2.31 -7.29
CA VAL A 117 -10.67 -3.57 -6.64
C VAL A 117 -11.72 -3.35 -5.54
N SER A 118 -11.61 -2.29 -4.73
CA SER A 118 -12.65 -1.95 -3.74
C SER A 118 -13.96 -1.49 -4.38
N ASP A 119 -13.89 -0.66 -5.44
CA ASP A 119 -15.06 -0.15 -6.16
C ASP A 119 -15.73 -1.27 -6.99
N GLU A 120 -15.03 -2.35 -7.34
CA GLU A 120 -15.57 -3.57 -7.94
C GLU A 120 -16.22 -4.47 -6.90
N LEU A 121 -15.53 -4.74 -5.78
CA LEU A 121 -16.07 -5.51 -4.65
C LEU A 121 -17.37 -4.90 -4.10
N CYS A 122 -17.43 -3.58 -3.87
CA CYS A 122 -18.66 -2.93 -3.44
C CYS A 122 -19.83 -3.20 -4.41
N LYS A 123 -19.60 -3.14 -5.72
CA LYS A 123 -20.65 -3.45 -6.74
C LYS A 123 -21.07 -4.91 -6.70
N GLU A 124 -20.12 -5.85 -6.57
CA GLU A 124 -20.43 -7.29 -6.48
C GLU A 124 -21.27 -7.65 -5.24
N TYR A 125 -21.08 -6.92 -4.13
CA TYR A 125 -21.86 -7.08 -2.91
C TYR A 125 -23.16 -6.24 -2.88
N GLY A 126 -23.41 -5.43 -3.92
CA GLY A 126 -24.61 -4.59 -4.06
C GLY A 126 -24.57 -3.26 -3.31
N LEU A 127 -23.38 -2.81 -2.91
CA LEU A 127 -23.14 -1.60 -2.11
C LEU A 127 -22.93 -0.37 -2.99
N SER A 128 -23.05 0.81 -2.38
CA SER A 128 -22.77 2.09 -3.04
C SER A 128 -21.28 2.29 -3.32
N VAL A 129 -20.99 3.13 -4.32
CA VAL A 129 -19.62 3.48 -4.75
C VAL A 129 -19.54 4.98 -5.00
N ILE A 130 -18.44 5.59 -4.58
CA ILE A 130 -18.22 7.04 -4.69
C ILE A 130 -17.79 7.40 -6.12
N ASP A 131 -18.73 7.91 -6.91
CA ASP A 131 -18.49 8.52 -8.22
C ASP A 131 -17.51 9.73 -8.10
N PRO A 132 -16.36 9.72 -8.79
CA PRO A 132 -15.31 10.72 -8.60
C PRO A 132 -15.61 12.06 -9.29
N LYS A 133 -16.37 12.93 -8.60
CA LYS A 133 -16.80 14.28 -9.02
C LYS A 133 -15.68 15.32 -9.26
N GLY A 134 -14.41 14.92 -9.36
CA GLY A 134 -13.29 15.79 -9.70
C GLY A 134 -11.99 15.52 -8.93
N LYS A 135 -11.11 16.52 -8.89
CA LYS A 135 -9.84 16.49 -8.16
C LYS A 135 -10.10 16.71 -6.67
N GLY A 136 -9.92 15.68 -5.84
CA GLY A 136 -10.07 15.78 -4.39
C GLY A 136 -9.09 16.78 -3.75
N VAL A 137 -9.56 17.50 -2.72
CA VAL A 137 -8.75 18.38 -1.87
C VAL A 137 -7.79 17.56 -0.98
N SER A 138 -6.70 18.19 -0.52
CA SER A 138 -5.83 17.57 0.49
C SER A 138 -6.47 17.62 1.88
N HIS A 139 -6.14 16.67 2.77
CA HIS A 139 -6.63 16.61 4.16
C HIS A 139 -6.58 17.96 4.88
N TYR A 140 -5.44 18.65 4.82
CA TYR A 140 -5.28 20.00 5.40
C TYR A 140 -6.20 21.08 4.77
N GLU A 141 -6.57 20.96 3.49
CA GLU A 141 -7.53 21.89 2.88
C GLU A 141 -8.95 21.57 3.35
N ASP A 142 -9.32 20.29 3.41
CA ASP A 142 -10.61 19.82 3.97
C ASP A 142 -10.78 20.18 5.47
N GLU A 143 -9.73 20.04 6.29
CA GLU A 143 -9.73 20.48 7.69
C GLU A 143 -9.92 21.99 7.82
N MET A 144 -9.20 22.80 7.04
CA MET A 144 -9.37 24.27 7.05
C MET A 144 -10.72 24.68 6.44
N GLN A 145 -11.32 23.89 5.55
CA GLN A 145 -12.69 24.10 5.05
C GLN A 145 -13.72 23.82 6.16
N LYS A 146 -13.61 22.68 6.86
CA LYS A 146 -14.47 22.32 8.00
C LYS A 146 -14.35 23.29 9.17
N ALA A 147 -13.16 23.84 9.41
CA ALA A 147 -12.92 24.88 10.42
C ALA A 147 -13.34 26.30 9.96
N GLY A 148 -13.76 26.50 8.70
CA GLY A 148 -14.10 27.81 8.15
C GLY A 148 -12.91 28.75 7.91
N THR A 149 -11.68 28.30 8.13
CA THR A 149 -10.43 29.07 8.05
C THR A 149 -9.73 28.99 6.69
N SER A 150 -10.27 28.24 5.72
CA SER A 150 -9.74 28.11 4.37
C SER A 150 -9.71 29.45 3.62
N TRP A 151 -8.54 30.09 3.59
CA TRP A 151 -8.29 31.31 2.80
C TRP A 151 -8.56 31.10 1.30
N LYS A 152 -8.42 29.85 0.81
CA LYS A 152 -8.78 29.49 -0.58
C LYS A 152 -10.28 29.63 -0.82
N ASP A 153 -11.12 29.20 0.12
CA ASP A 153 -12.57 29.29 -0.01
C ASP A 153 -13.08 30.71 0.21
N LYS A 154 -12.44 31.46 1.12
CA LYS A 154 -12.62 32.91 1.23
C LYS A 154 -12.34 33.60 -0.11
N LEU A 155 -11.22 33.27 -0.77
CA LEU A 155 -10.85 33.80 -2.09
C LEU A 155 -11.82 33.33 -3.19
N ARG A 156 -12.18 32.05 -3.27
CA ARG A 156 -13.19 31.50 -4.21
C ARG A 156 -14.53 32.23 -4.06
N ARG A 157 -14.98 32.48 -2.83
CA ARG A 157 -16.23 33.22 -2.52
C ARG A 157 -16.16 34.66 -3.02
N MET A 158 -15.12 35.41 -2.62
CA MET A 158 -14.94 36.81 -3.04
C MET A 158 -14.84 36.93 -4.57
N LEU A 159 -14.11 36.03 -5.24
CA LEU A 159 -14.02 36.03 -6.70
C LEU A 159 -15.37 35.75 -7.38
N ARG A 160 -16.18 34.81 -6.87
CA ARG A 160 -17.53 34.56 -7.41
C ARG A 160 -18.47 35.76 -7.20
N GLU A 161 -18.35 36.42 -6.05
CA GLU A 161 -19.09 37.65 -5.73
C GLU A 161 -18.72 38.77 -6.72
N ILE A 162 -17.43 39.02 -6.95
CA ILE A 162 -16.93 40.01 -7.93
C ILE A 162 -17.39 39.69 -9.36
N ILE A 163 -17.28 38.42 -9.79
CA ILE A 163 -17.76 37.97 -11.12
C ILE A 163 -19.26 38.27 -11.32
N SER A 164 -20.06 38.24 -10.24
CA SER A 164 -21.52 38.41 -10.34
C SER A 164 -21.98 39.84 -10.64
N TYR A 165 -21.19 40.86 -10.27
CA TYR A 165 -21.53 42.28 -10.51
C TYR A 165 -20.65 42.97 -11.56
N SER A 166 -19.58 42.31 -12.03
CA SER A 166 -18.69 42.89 -13.03
C SER A 166 -19.28 42.98 -14.44
N LYS A 167 -18.84 44.02 -15.16
CA LYS A 167 -19.36 44.38 -16.50
C LYS A 167 -18.44 44.00 -17.66
N SER A 168 -17.15 43.87 -17.40
CA SER A 168 -16.15 43.32 -18.33
C SER A 168 -15.05 42.59 -17.54
N PHE A 169 -14.10 42.00 -18.23
CA PHE A 169 -12.95 41.35 -17.60
C PHE A 169 -12.00 42.36 -16.93
N GLU A 170 -11.87 43.55 -17.50
CA GLU A 170 -11.07 44.67 -16.99
C GLU A 170 -11.71 45.25 -15.73
N ASP A 171 -13.04 45.39 -15.74
CA ASP A 171 -13.85 45.76 -14.58
C ASP A 171 -13.74 44.70 -13.46
N PHE A 172 -13.74 43.40 -13.79
CA PHE A 172 -13.45 42.32 -12.84
C PHE A 172 -12.06 42.45 -12.19
N LEU A 173 -11.01 42.74 -12.97
CA LEU A 173 -9.66 42.94 -12.44
C LEU A 173 -9.55 44.20 -11.56
N LYS A 174 -10.27 45.27 -11.90
CA LYS A 174 -10.39 46.46 -11.04
C LYS A 174 -11.09 46.11 -9.72
N ASN A 175 -12.25 45.47 -9.80
CA ASN A 175 -13.06 45.13 -8.63
C ASN A 175 -12.36 44.10 -7.71
N CYS A 176 -11.46 43.26 -8.24
CA CYS A 176 -10.53 42.47 -7.43
C CYS A 176 -9.60 43.34 -6.58
N THR A 177 -8.95 44.34 -7.19
CA THR A 177 -8.07 45.29 -6.48
C THR A 177 -8.84 46.04 -5.39
N ASP A 178 -10.01 46.58 -5.74
CA ASP A 178 -10.88 47.32 -4.81
C ASP A 178 -11.37 46.44 -3.64
N SER A 179 -11.43 45.11 -3.84
CA SER A 179 -11.80 44.11 -2.82
C SER A 179 -10.60 43.54 -2.05
N GLY A 180 -9.39 44.10 -2.19
CA GLY A 180 -8.19 43.65 -1.50
C GLY A 180 -7.56 42.36 -2.06
N ILE A 181 -7.81 42.05 -3.34
CA ILE A 181 -7.21 40.92 -4.06
C ILE A 181 -6.16 41.44 -5.05
N GLU A 182 -4.88 41.25 -4.72
CA GLU A 182 -3.77 41.40 -5.67
C GLU A 182 -3.90 40.36 -6.80
N TYR A 183 -3.71 40.77 -8.05
CA TYR A 183 -3.69 39.85 -9.19
C TYR A 183 -2.42 40.01 -10.04
N VAL A 184 -2.09 38.95 -10.79
CA VAL A 184 -1.07 38.97 -11.85
C VAL A 184 -1.68 38.35 -13.10
N HIS A 185 -1.92 39.17 -14.12
CA HIS A 185 -2.47 38.77 -15.41
C HIS A 185 -1.39 38.87 -16.50
N THR A 186 -1.01 37.72 -17.07
CA THR A 186 0.02 37.61 -18.12
C THR A 186 -0.44 36.61 -19.20
N PRO A 187 -1.24 37.04 -20.20
CA PRO A 187 -1.84 36.17 -21.22
C PRO A 187 -0.88 35.26 -21.98
N GLN A 188 0.37 35.70 -22.15
CA GLN A 188 1.41 35.01 -22.92
C GLN A 188 2.06 33.85 -22.15
N ASN A 189 1.82 33.75 -20.84
CA ASN A 189 2.39 32.70 -19.99
C ASN A 189 1.45 31.50 -19.86
N LYS A 190 2.03 30.31 -19.66
CA LYS A 190 1.29 29.07 -19.35
C LYS A 190 0.34 29.20 -18.14
N VAL A 191 0.60 30.12 -17.22
CA VAL A 191 -0.33 30.51 -16.16
C VAL A 191 -0.78 31.94 -16.42
N LYS A 192 -1.96 32.09 -17.03
CA LYS A 192 -2.49 33.37 -17.51
C LYS A 192 -2.87 34.34 -16.39
N LEU A 193 -3.41 33.82 -15.28
CA LEU A 193 -3.96 34.62 -14.18
C LEU A 193 -3.66 34.00 -12.81
N LYS A 194 -3.35 34.85 -11.84
CA LYS A 194 -3.08 34.48 -10.44
C LYS A 194 -3.65 35.55 -9.49
N PHE A 195 -4.00 35.14 -8.27
CA PHE A 195 -4.61 35.99 -7.24
C PHE A 195 -3.93 35.81 -5.86
N LYS A 196 -3.99 36.82 -5.00
CA LYS A 196 -3.50 36.80 -3.61
C LYS A 196 -4.39 37.72 -2.76
N LEU A 197 -4.76 37.28 -1.56
CA LEU A 197 -5.38 38.16 -0.56
C LEU A 197 -4.31 39.05 0.06
N SER A 198 -4.54 40.36 0.05
CA SER A 198 -3.67 41.32 0.74
C SER A 198 -3.86 41.27 2.25
N GLY A 199 -2.81 41.57 3.02
CA GLY A 199 -2.82 41.65 4.49
C GLY A 199 -2.70 40.31 5.24
N GLU A 200 -3.32 39.23 4.78
CA GLU A 200 -3.45 37.97 5.54
C GLU A 200 -2.25 37.01 5.44
N GLY A 201 -1.02 37.55 5.44
CA GLY A 201 0.23 36.79 5.51
C GLY A 201 0.57 35.90 4.30
N GLN A 202 -0.28 35.87 3.25
CA GLN A 202 -0.14 34.99 2.09
C GLN A 202 1.14 35.27 1.28
N GLN A 203 2.14 34.40 1.43
CA GLN A 203 3.47 34.57 0.81
C GLN A 203 3.52 34.28 -0.71
N ARG A 204 2.49 33.65 -1.30
CA ARG A 204 2.50 33.20 -2.70
C ARG A 204 1.15 33.40 -3.39
N PHE A 205 1.21 33.92 -4.61
CA PHE A 205 0.07 34.00 -5.52
C PHE A 205 -0.47 32.61 -5.87
N THR A 206 -1.80 32.48 -5.85
CA THR A 206 -2.56 31.28 -6.21
C THR A 206 -2.99 31.37 -7.66
N ARG A 207 -2.79 30.30 -8.44
CA ARG A 207 -3.15 30.26 -9.86
C ARG A 207 -4.66 30.08 -10.05
N ALA A 208 -5.23 30.71 -11.08
CA ALA A 208 -6.63 30.50 -11.47
C ALA A 208 -6.98 29.02 -11.66
N ASP A 209 -6.15 28.30 -12.43
CA ASP A 209 -6.23 26.85 -12.71
C ASP A 209 -6.25 25.90 -11.47
N THR A 210 -6.00 26.46 -10.28
CA THR A 210 -5.92 25.75 -9.00
C THR A 210 -7.07 26.13 -8.05
N LEU A 211 -7.81 27.22 -8.35
CA LEU A 211 -9.00 27.62 -7.61
C LEU A 211 -10.24 26.87 -8.11
N GLY A 212 -10.35 26.69 -9.42
CA GLY A 212 -11.47 26.06 -10.12
C GLY A 212 -11.49 26.51 -11.59
N GLU A 213 -12.09 25.71 -12.48
CA GLU A 213 -12.15 26.03 -13.91
C GLU A 213 -13.01 27.29 -14.18
N GLU A 214 -13.96 27.62 -13.30
CA GLU A 214 -14.77 28.85 -13.40
C GLU A 214 -13.94 30.14 -13.23
N PHE A 215 -12.72 30.05 -12.69
CA PHE A 215 -11.84 31.19 -12.44
C PHE A 215 -10.78 31.40 -13.54
N GLU A 216 -10.76 30.59 -14.60
CA GLU A 216 -9.88 30.84 -15.75
C GLU A 216 -10.35 32.06 -16.56
N PRO A 217 -9.45 32.86 -17.17
CA PRO A 217 -9.81 34.13 -17.82
C PRO A 217 -10.90 33.99 -18.89
N GLU A 218 -10.85 32.91 -19.66
CA GLU A 218 -11.84 32.58 -20.69
C GLU A 218 -13.23 32.33 -20.10
N ASN A 219 -13.32 31.60 -18.97
CA ASN A 219 -14.58 31.26 -18.32
C ASN A 219 -15.16 32.44 -17.52
N ILE A 220 -14.31 33.27 -16.90
CA ILE A 220 -14.70 34.55 -16.31
C ILE A 220 -15.33 35.45 -17.37
N ARG A 221 -14.66 35.61 -18.54
CA ARG A 221 -15.18 36.38 -19.67
C ARG A 221 -16.53 35.84 -20.15
N ALA A 222 -16.62 34.54 -20.43
CA ALA A 222 -17.86 33.91 -20.89
C ALA A 222 -19.02 34.05 -19.88
N THR A 223 -18.73 34.00 -18.58
CA THR A 223 -19.71 34.19 -17.51
C THR A 223 -20.23 35.63 -17.47
N ILE A 224 -19.32 36.63 -17.48
CA ILE A 224 -19.68 38.05 -17.50
C ILE A 224 -20.46 38.38 -18.78
N ASP A 225 -19.97 37.97 -19.95
CA ASP A 225 -20.66 38.13 -21.24
C ASP A 225 -22.09 37.57 -21.21
N THR A 226 -22.28 36.40 -20.60
CA THR A 226 -23.59 35.74 -20.49
C THR A 226 -24.50 36.49 -19.52
N ALA A 227 -23.96 37.03 -18.42
CA ALA A 227 -24.69 37.88 -17.49
C ALA A 227 -25.12 39.19 -18.16
N GLN A 228 -24.23 39.87 -18.87
CA GLN A 228 -24.54 41.12 -19.60
C GLN A 228 -25.58 40.88 -20.72
N LYS A 229 -25.47 39.78 -21.48
CA LYS A 229 -26.48 39.41 -22.50
C LYS A 229 -27.85 39.14 -21.86
N LYS A 230 -27.91 38.46 -20.70
CA LYS A 230 -29.16 38.27 -19.94
C LYS A 230 -29.72 39.58 -19.39
N ALA A 231 -28.88 40.47 -18.87
CA ALA A 231 -29.30 41.78 -18.36
C ALA A 231 -29.87 42.67 -19.48
N ALA A 232 -29.19 42.76 -20.63
CA ALA A 232 -29.67 43.50 -21.80
C ALA A 232 -30.99 42.93 -22.35
N ALA A 233 -31.14 41.60 -22.40
CA ALA A 233 -32.39 40.95 -22.79
C ALA A 233 -33.53 41.25 -21.79
N ALA A 234 -33.25 41.21 -20.48
CA ALA A 234 -34.22 41.58 -19.45
C ALA A 234 -34.63 43.06 -19.55
N GLU A 235 -33.69 43.96 -19.83
CA GLU A 235 -33.98 45.39 -20.06
C GLU A 235 -34.84 45.61 -21.31
N GLN A 236 -34.59 44.89 -22.41
CA GLN A 236 -35.44 44.93 -23.60
C GLN A 236 -36.85 44.38 -23.34
N VAL A 237 -36.96 43.27 -22.61
CA VAL A 237 -38.24 42.66 -22.22
C VAL A 237 -39.03 43.59 -21.30
N GLU A 238 -38.39 44.24 -20.33
CA GLU A 238 -39.06 45.17 -19.44
C GLU A 238 -39.40 46.51 -20.13
N LYS A 239 -38.60 46.98 -21.10
CA LYS A 239 -39.00 48.10 -21.99
C LYS A 239 -40.24 47.74 -22.81
N PHE A 240 -40.32 46.52 -23.35
CA PHE A 240 -41.50 46.02 -24.07
C PHE A 240 -42.73 45.92 -23.16
N PHE A 241 -42.58 45.37 -21.94
CA PHE A 241 -43.69 45.30 -20.98
C PHE A 241 -44.09 46.69 -20.46
N ALA A 242 -43.15 47.61 -20.20
CA ALA A 242 -43.44 48.99 -19.85
C ALA A 242 -44.25 49.70 -20.95
N ALA A 243 -43.85 49.57 -22.21
CA ALA A 243 -44.60 50.10 -23.34
C ALA A 243 -46.00 49.48 -23.46
N ARG A 244 -46.14 48.17 -23.19
CA ARG A 244 -47.45 47.48 -23.16
C ARG A 244 -48.33 47.91 -21.97
N ARG A 245 -47.75 48.14 -20.79
CA ARG A 245 -48.44 48.67 -19.60
C ARG A 245 -48.92 50.10 -19.86
N ALA A 246 -48.09 50.96 -20.46
CA ALA A 246 -48.47 52.31 -20.85
C ALA A 246 -49.61 52.33 -21.88
N ARG A 247 -49.54 51.48 -22.92
CA ARG A 247 -50.67 51.31 -23.88
C ARG A 247 -51.94 50.86 -23.18
N ARG A 248 -51.88 49.84 -22.31
CA ARG A 248 -53.04 49.36 -21.56
C ARG A 248 -53.58 50.38 -20.56
N GLN A 249 -52.74 51.25 -20.00
CA GLN A 249 -53.19 52.36 -19.14
C GLN A 249 -53.93 53.44 -19.95
N ALA A 250 -53.46 53.80 -21.16
CA ALA A 250 -54.18 54.69 -22.06
C ALA A 250 -55.51 54.09 -22.53
N GLU A 251 -55.52 52.80 -22.88
CA GLU A 251 -56.71 52.03 -23.26
C GLU A 251 -57.73 51.92 -22.11
N LEU A 252 -57.27 51.67 -20.87
CA LEU A 252 -58.14 51.67 -19.68
C LEU A 252 -58.62 53.07 -19.29
N ALA A 253 -57.85 54.13 -19.54
CA ALA A 253 -58.33 55.50 -19.38
C ALA A 253 -59.46 55.82 -20.37
N LEU A 254 -59.39 55.29 -21.60
CA LEU A 254 -60.46 55.37 -22.59
C LEU A 254 -61.68 54.53 -22.19
N LEU A 255 -61.48 53.30 -21.71
CA LEU A 255 -62.55 52.40 -21.28
C LEU A 255 -63.26 52.85 -20.00
N ASN A 256 -62.56 53.49 -19.05
CA ASN A 256 -63.17 54.07 -17.86
C ASN A 256 -64.05 55.30 -18.15
N GLN A 257 -64.01 55.87 -19.37
CA GLN A 257 -65.01 56.84 -19.83
C GLN A 257 -66.29 56.16 -20.38
N SER A 258 -66.32 54.83 -20.54
CA SER A 258 -67.30 54.15 -21.40
C SER A 258 -68.35 53.27 -20.71
N SER A 259 -68.01 52.48 -19.69
CA SER A 259 -68.88 51.38 -19.23
C SER A 259 -68.55 50.82 -17.83
N ALA A 260 -69.52 50.14 -17.20
CA ALA A 260 -69.41 49.65 -15.83
C ALA A 260 -70.13 48.30 -15.56
N LYS A 261 -69.49 47.48 -14.72
CA LYS A 261 -69.96 46.28 -13.97
C LYS A 261 -70.28 44.94 -14.72
N PRO A 262 -70.27 43.78 -13.99
CA PRO A 262 -69.93 42.45 -14.56
C PRO A 262 -70.80 41.25 -14.07
N ALA A 263 -70.43 39.98 -14.37
CA ALA A 263 -70.44 38.80 -13.44
C ALA A 263 -69.99 37.45 -14.09
N GLU A 264 -69.69 36.44 -13.24
CA GLU A 264 -69.24 35.03 -13.51
C GLU A 264 -70.35 34.00 -13.10
N PRO A 265 -70.20 32.68 -12.72
CA PRO A 265 -69.05 31.72 -12.65
C PRO A 265 -69.32 30.21 -13.02
N THR A 266 -68.45 29.28 -12.57
CA THR A 266 -68.29 27.81 -12.87
C THR A 266 -68.87 26.82 -11.81
N PRO A 267 -68.88 25.47 -12.04
CA PRO A 267 -68.40 24.47 -11.03
C PRO A 267 -67.74 23.14 -11.57
N THR A 268 -67.60 22.08 -10.74
CA THR A 268 -66.57 20.97 -10.77
C THR A 268 -67.06 19.50 -10.46
N PRO A 269 -66.22 18.40 -10.44
CA PRO A 269 -66.63 16.97 -10.68
C PRO A 269 -66.46 15.90 -9.51
N THR A 270 -66.41 14.57 -9.80
CA THR A 270 -66.40 13.42 -8.81
C THR A 270 -65.70 12.09 -9.33
N ALA A 271 -65.40 11.07 -8.46
CA ALA A 271 -64.73 9.75 -8.69
C ALA A 271 -65.19 8.66 -7.62
N PRO A 272 -64.58 7.46 -7.27
CA PRO A 272 -63.34 6.69 -7.66
C PRO A 272 -63.44 5.09 -7.63
N THR A 273 -62.40 4.33 -7.16
CA THR A 273 -62.32 2.96 -6.49
C THR A 273 -61.69 1.69 -7.19
N LYS A 274 -61.22 0.66 -6.42
CA LYS A 274 -60.18 -0.40 -6.79
C LYS A 274 -60.20 -1.77 -6.00
N PRO A 275 -59.81 -2.96 -6.57
CA PRO A 275 -59.67 -4.31 -5.92
C PRO A 275 -58.22 -4.93 -5.82
N THR A 276 -58.00 -6.22 -5.40
CA THR A 276 -56.67 -6.92 -5.12
C THR A 276 -56.77 -8.49 -4.99
N ILE A 277 -55.67 -9.33 -5.03
CA ILE A 277 -55.32 -10.55 -4.15
C ILE A 277 -54.38 -11.73 -4.70
N ALA A 278 -53.36 -12.17 -3.89
CA ALA A 278 -52.69 -13.51 -3.57
C ALA A 278 -51.77 -14.43 -4.49
N GLU A 279 -51.12 -15.46 -3.85
CA GLU A 279 -49.93 -16.34 -4.18
C GLU A 279 -50.04 -17.81 -3.57
N PRO A 280 -49.22 -18.88 -3.91
CA PRO A 280 -48.30 -19.59 -2.95
C PRO A 280 -47.07 -20.44 -3.52
N THR A 281 -46.45 -21.38 -2.75
CA THR A 281 -44.98 -21.80 -2.75
C THR A 281 -44.52 -23.32 -2.71
N ALA A 282 -43.20 -23.57 -3.00
CA ALA A 282 -42.23 -24.66 -2.55
C ALA A 282 -42.42 -26.19 -2.94
N PRO A 283 -41.51 -27.20 -2.66
CA PRO A 283 -40.19 -27.30 -1.94
C PRO A 283 -39.04 -28.20 -2.60
N LYS A 284 -38.06 -28.77 -1.83
CA LYS A 284 -36.82 -29.51 -2.28
C LYS A 284 -36.17 -30.50 -1.23
N PRO A 285 -35.53 -31.65 -1.62
CA PRO A 285 -34.63 -32.51 -0.78
C PRO A 285 -33.15 -32.62 -1.32
N SER A 286 -32.30 -33.61 -0.95
CA SER A 286 -31.51 -33.80 0.29
C SER A 286 -30.16 -34.55 -0.01
N GLU A 287 -29.21 -34.65 0.95
CA GLU A 287 -27.84 -35.23 0.77
C GLU A 287 -27.52 -36.43 1.70
N SER A 288 -26.42 -37.17 1.43
CA SER A 288 -25.84 -38.21 2.31
C SER A 288 -24.30 -38.32 2.19
N LYS A 289 -23.62 -38.85 3.22
CA LYS A 289 -22.13 -38.94 3.32
C LYS A 289 -21.61 -40.39 3.25
N ALA A 290 -20.32 -40.54 2.93
CA ALA A 290 -19.56 -41.80 2.85
C ALA A 290 -18.21 -41.70 3.61
N PRO A 291 -17.50 -42.81 3.90
CA PRO A 291 -16.48 -42.88 4.96
C PRO A 291 -15.04 -42.53 4.54
N GLU A 292 -14.15 -42.54 5.54
CA GLU A 292 -12.77 -42.07 5.52
C GLU A 292 -11.82 -42.86 4.59
N LYS A 293 -10.79 -42.17 4.10
CA LYS A 293 -9.70 -42.72 3.26
C LYS A 293 -8.35 -42.43 3.90
N LYS A 294 -7.32 -43.20 3.53
CA LYS A 294 -5.92 -42.77 3.67
C LYS A 294 -5.73 -41.48 2.86
N GLU A 295 -5.21 -40.45 3.51
CA GLU A 295 -4.94 -39.15 2.87
C GLU A 295 -3.73 -39.27 1.93
N ASP A 296 -3.82 -38.61 0.77
CA ASP A 296 -2.74 -38.51 -0.21
C ASP A 296 -1.81 -37.35 0.23
N PRO A 297 -0.49 -37.54 0.37
CA PRO A 297 0.43 -36.46 0.75
C PRO A 297 0.41 -35.22 -0.15
N TRP A 298 -0.24 -35.31 -1.32
CA TRP A 298 -0.42 -34.24 -2.29
C TRP A 298 -1.89 -33.88 -2.57
N ASP A 299 -2.85 -34.35 -1.76
CA ASP A 299 -4.31 -34.16 -1.97
C ASP A 299 -4.70 -32.71 -2.28
N ILE A 300 -4.11 -31.76 -1.55
CA ILE A 300 -4.30 -30.31 -1.67
C ILE A 300 -4.04 -29.82 -3.10
N ILE A 301 -3.15 -30.45 -3.86
CA ILE A 301 -2.75 -30.01 -5.21
C ILE A 301 -3.18 -30.94 -6.35
N ARG A 302 -3.67 -32.17 -6.08
CA ARG A 302 -4.11 -33.12 -7.14
C ARG A 302 -5.14 -32.57 -8.12
N GLY A 303 -6.00 -31.64 -7.68
CA GLY A 303 -6.99 -30.98 -8.55
C GLY A 303 -6.44 -29.87 -9.46
N MET A 304 -5.13 -29.63 -9.44
CA MET A 304 -4.46 -28.61 -10.24
C MET A 304 -4.10 -29.14 -11.64
N GLY A 305 -4.23 -28.29 -12.67
CA GLY A 305 -3.68 -28.61 -13.99
C GLY A 305 -2.17 -28.81 -13.91
N LYS A 306 -1.67 -29.94 -14.44
CA LYS A 306 -0.28 -30.42 -14.33
C LYS A 306 0.16 -30.85 -12.92
N ALA A 307 -0.76 -31.16 -12.00
CA ALA A 307 -0.40 -31.63 -10.64
C ALA A 307 0.66 -32.74 -10.64
N ASP A 308 0.50 -33.78 -11.46
CA ASP A 308 1.43 -34.93 -11.46
C ASP A 308 2.81 -34.59 -12.06
N GLU A 309 2.92 -33.60 -12.97
CA GLU A 309 4.22 -33.07 -13.43
C GLU A 309 4.95 -32.36 -12.29
N ILE A 310 4.21 -31.56 -11.51
CA ILE A 310 4.75 -30.79 -10.37
C ILE A 310 5.17 -31.74 -9.25
N ILE A 311 4.33 -32.73 -8.92
CA ILE A 311 4.61 -33.75 -7.91
C ILE A 311 5.87 -34.54 -8.29
N ALA A 312 5.96 -35.05 -9.52
CA ALA A 312 7.13 -35.80 -9.97
C ALA A 312 8.43 -34.96 -9.93
N ALA A 313 8.36 -33.65 -10.23
CA ALA A 313 9.51 -32.76 -10.14
C ALA A 313 9.94 -32.49 -8.68
N LEU A 314 8.99 -32.35 -7.75
CA LEU A 314 9.27 -32.18 -6.32
C LEU A 314 9.82 -33.48 -5.68
N GLU A 315 9.24 -34.63 -6.02
CA GLU A 315 9.70 -35.94 -5.57
C GLU A 315 11.11 -36.28 -6.12
N ALA A 316 11.45 -35.81 -7.33
CA ALA A 316 12.79 -35.97 -7.91
C ALA A 316 13.90 -35.21 -7.16
N VAL A 317 13.58 -34.15 -6.40
CA VAL A 317 14.50 -33.49 -5.45
C VAL A 317 14.31 -33.97 -4.00
N GLY A 318 13.49 -35.01 -3.80
CA GLY A 318 13.24 -35.62 -2.49
C GLY A 318 12.34 -34.79 -1.58
N ILE A 319 11.44 -33.97 -2.13
CA ILE A 319 10.31 -33.38 -1.41
C ILE A 319 9.13 -34.35 -1.54
N SER A 320 8.63 -34.89 -0.42
CA SER A 320 7.74 -36.05 -0.41
C SER A 320 6.27 -35.75 -0.07
N SER A 321 5.92 -34.48 0.19
CA SER A 321 4.56 -34.08 0.58
C SER A 321 4.30 -32.60 0.33
N TYR A 322 3.02 -32.22 0.26
CA TYR A 322 2.62 -30.82 0.26
C TYR A 322 3.08 -30.09 1.53
N THR A 323 3.09 -30.75 2.69
CA THR A 323 3.55 -30.14 3.95
C THR A 323 5.02 -29.73 3.86
N GLU A 324 5.89 -30.64 3.42
CA GLU A 324 7.31 -30.35 3.19
C GLU A 324 7.51 -29.26 2.13
N PHE A 325 6.82 -29.38 0.99
CA PHE A 325 6.83 -28.37 -0.07
C PHE A 325 6.37 -26.98 0.44
N SER A 326 5.37 -26.94 1.33
CA SER A 326 4.87 -25.69 1.92
C SER A 326 5.91 -25.00 2.82
N GLY A 327 6.85 -25.74 3.41
CA GLY A 327 7.99 -25.18 4.12
C GLY A 327 8.85 -24.27 3.23
N PHE A 328 9.05 -24.65 1.96
CA PHE A 328 9.75 -23.83 0.96
C PHE A 328 8.92 -22.65 0.42
N MET A 329 7.60 -22.62 0.67
CA MET A 329 6.76 -21.49 0.26
C MET A 329 6.88 -20.26 1.15
N PHE A 330 7.51 -20.36 2.33
CA PHE A 330 7.67 -19.26 3.27
C PHE A 330 9.15 -18.94 3.49
N ASN A 331 9.52 -17.66 3.46
CA ASN A 331 10.91 -17.22 3.52
C ASN A 331 11.46 -17.15 4.98
N GLY A 332 11.23 -18.23 5.73
CA GLY A 332 11.77 -18.48 7.07
C GLY A 332 13.10 -19.24 7.02
N LYS A 333 13.74 -19.41 8.18
CA LYS A 333 14.96 -20.22 8.28
C LYS A 333 14.61 -21.70 8.30
N HIS A 334 15.04 -22.43 7.27
CA HIS A 334 14.96 -23.88 7.20
C HIS A 334 16.12 -24.51 7.99
N GLU A 335 15.95 -25.73 8.50
CA GLU A 335 16.98 -26.40 9.33
C GLU A 335 18.25 -26.67 8.50
N ASP A 336 18.08 -27.24 7.29
CA ASP A 336 19.14 -27.44 6.30
C ASP A 336 19.74 -26.15 5.65
N ASP A 337 19.29 -24.93 6.03
CA ASP A 337 19.81 -23.68 5.45
C ASP A 337 21.11 -23.22 6.14
N HIS A 338 22.19 -23.97 5.89
CA HIS A 338 23.55 -23.66 6.35
C HIS A 338 24.22 -22.48 5.62
N THR A 339 23.49 -21.58 4.95
CA THR A 339 24.08 -20.42 4.25
C THR A 339 24.98 -19.60 5.17
N ASP A 340 24.50 -19.28 6.37
CA ASP A 340 25.24 -18.51 7.38
C ASP A 340 26.46 -19.28 7.90
N GLU A 341 26.27 -20.56 8.24
CA GLU A 341 27.31 -21.43 8.83
C GLU A 341 28.46 -21.66 7.83
N LEU A 342 28.15 -21.88 6.55
CA LEU A 342 29.14 -22.02 5.48
C LEU A 342 29.88 -20.72 5.17
N ALA A 343 29.24 -19.56 5.36
CA ALA A 343 29.87 -18.25 5.21
C ALA A 343 30.84 -17.95 6.37
N ASP A 344 30.40 -18.16 7.60
CA ASP A 344 31.22 -18.00 8.82
C ASP A 344 32.41 -18.98 8.83
N LEU A 345 32.18 -20.28 8.62
CA LEU A 345 33.25 -21.27 8.51
C LEU A 345 34.27 -20.92 7.43
N LYS A 346 33.84 -20.35 6.29
CA LYS A 346 34.74 -19.91 5.21
C LYS A 346 35.62 -18.73 5.65
N GLU A 347 35.09 -17.77 6.41
CA GLU A 347 35.87 -16.66 6.96
C GLU A 347 36.82 -17.13 8.06
N GLN A 348 36.33 -17.95 9.01
CA GLN A 348 37.14 -18.50 10.10
C GLN A 348 38.28 -19.37 9.57
N ILE A 349 38.04 -20.26 8.60
CA ILE A 349 39.08 -21.04 7.92
C ILE A 349 40.17 -20.12 7.35
N LYS A 350 39.79 -19.07 6.59
CA LYS A 350 40.73 -18.10 6.01
C LYS A 350 41.54 -17.37 7.10
N THR A 351 40.91 -16.95 8.20
CA THR A 351 41.61 -16.35 9.35
C THR A 351 42.62 -17.33 9.95
N VAL A 352 42.20 -18.58 10.22
CA VAL A 352 43.03 -19.60 10.87
C VAL A 352 44.21 -20.03 9.97
N GLU A 353 44.02 -20.11 8.66
CA GLU A 353 45.10 -20.33 7.68
C GLU A 353 46.12 -19.18 7.70
N THR A 354 45.64 -17.93 7.79
CA THR A 354 46.51 -16.75 7.87
C THR A 354 47.30 -16.72 9.19
N ILE A 355 46.67 -17.10 10.31
CA ILE A 355 47.35 -17.28 11.61
C ILE A 355 48.44 -18.34 11.50
N ILE A 356 48.14 -19.52 10.92
CA ILE A 356 49.14 -20.60 10.74
C ILE A 356 50.32 -20.12 9.88
N ALA A 357 50.07 -19.35 8.81
CA ALA A 357 51.12 -18.77 7.97
C ALA A 357 52.01 -17.79 8.74
N LYS A 358 51.42 -16.81 9.46
CA LYS A 358 52.18 -15.88 10.30
C LYS A 358 52.88 -16.59 11.48
N MET A 359 52.33 -17.66 12.06
CA MET A 359 53.01 -18.47 13.10
C MET A 359 54.26 -19.16 12.56
N LYS A 360 54.18 -19.79 11.38
CA LYS A 360 55.36 -20.38 10.72
C LYS A 360 56.43 -19.32 10.45
N LYS A 361 56.04 -18.17 9.87
CA LYS A 361 56.98 -17.08 9.54
C LYS A 361 57.60 -16.43 10.78
N ARG A 362 56.83 -16.30 11.89
CA ARG A 362 57.36 -15.93 13.20
C ARG A 362 58.44 -16.90 13.66
N ASP A 363 58.18 -18.21 13.62
CA ASP A 363 59.11 -19.21 14.16
C ASP A 363 60.36 -19.38 13.27
N GLU A 364 60.23 -19.15 11.96
CA GLU A 364 61.33 -19.02 10.99
C GLU A 364 62.24 -17.82 11.29
N LEU A 365 61.67 -16.62 11.52
CA LEU A 365 62.41 -15.37 11.76
C LEU A 365 62.87 -15.19 13.22
N LYS A 366 62.39 -16.05 14.14
CA LYS A 366 62.70 -16.01 15.58
C LYS A 366 64.20 -15.99 15.93
N PRO A 367 65.11 -16.69 15.21
CA PRO A 367 66.54 -16.60 15.47
C PRO A 367 67.09 -15.19 15.20
N THR A 368 66.76 -14.60 14.05
CA THR A 368 67.14 -13.22 13.67
C THR A 368 66.61 -12.21 14.70
N TYR A 369 65.35 -12.33 15.12
CA TYR A 369 64.77 -11.42 16.12
C TYR A 369 65.41 -11.58 17.51
N LYS A 370 65.77 -12.81 17.90
CA LYS A 370 66.52 -13.07 19.14
C LYS A 370 67.93 -12.47 19.07
N GLU A 371 68.60 -12.57 17.92
CA GLU A 371 69.90 -11.92 17.73
C GLU A 371 69.76 -10.38 17.79
N TYR A 372 68.78 -9.79 17.11
CA TYR A 372 68.50 -8.35 17.16
C TYR A 372 68.27 -7.84 18.59
N THR A 373 67.44 -8.53 19.37
CA THR A 373 67.13 -8.16 20.76
C THR A 373 68.28 -8.44 21.74
N SER A 374 69.24 -9.31 21.41
CA SER A 374 70.44 -9.55 22.21
C SER A 374 71.52 -8.47 22.10
N LYS A 375 71.45 -7.61 21.08
CA LYS A 375 72.40 -6.50 20.86
C LYS A 375 71.85 -5.22 21.48
N SER A 376 72.75 -4.30 21.84
CA SER A 376 72.40 -2.97 22.35
C SER A 376 73.10 -1.85 21.55
N GLY A 377 72.58 -0.63 21.68
CA GLY A 377 73.18 0.59 21.14
C GLY A 377 73.49 0.54 19.65
N TRP A 378 74.68 1.03 19.26
CA TRP A 378 75.10 1.10 17.85
C TRP A 378 75.08 -0.26 17.12
N SER A 379 75.42 -1.34 17.84
CA SER A 379 75.42 -2.70 17.29
C SER A 379 74.01 -3.16 16.92
N GLN A 380 73.02 -2.83 17.76
CA GLN A 380 71.60 -3.11 17.52
C GLN A 380 71.06 -2.32 16.32
N SER A 381 71.33 -1.01 16.26
CA SER A 381 70.90 -0.16 15.13
C SER A 381 71.50 -0.59 13.79
N ARG A 382 72.78 -1.00 13.78
CA ARG A 382 73.44 -1.53 12.57
C ARG A 382 72.84 -2.87 12.15
N TYR A 383 72.47 -3.73 13.09
CA TYR A 383 71.79 -4.99 12.80
C TYR A 383 70.38 -4.76 12.24
N LYS A 384 69.56 -3.89 12.86
CA LYS A 384 68.22 -3.56 12.34
C LYS A 384 68.27 -2.97 10.92
N LYS A 385 69.28 -2.14 10.60
CA LYS A 385 69.46 -1.62 9.23
C LYS A 385 69.84 -2.70 8.20
N LYS A 386 70.43 -3.83 8.62
CA LYS A 386 70.77 -4.96 7.73
C LYS A 386 69.62 -5.97 7.58
N HIS A 387 68.80 -6.14 8.63
CA HIS A 387 67.75 -7.15 8.73
C HIS A 387 66.35 -6.53 8.90
N SER A 388 66.08 -5.37 8.27
CA SER A 388 64.86 -4.59 8.55
C SER A 388 63.57 -5.35 8.20
N SER A 389 63.47 -5.88 6.97
CA SER A 389 62.31 -6.68 6.52
C SER A 389 62.07 -7.88 7.44
N GLU A 390 63.12 -8.61 7.79
CA GLU A 390 63.04 -9.78 8.68
C GLU A 390 62.57 -9.44 10.10
N ILE A 391 62.91 -8.25 10.61
CA ILE A 391 62.47 -7.76 11.91
C ILE A 391 61.02 -7.23 11.84
N GLU A 392 60.68 -6.51 10.78
CA GLU A 392 59.34 -5.93 10.55
C GLU A 392 58.31 -7.04 10.26
N GLU A 393 58.64 -8.03 9.43
CA GLU A 393 57.81 -9.22 9.18
C GLU A 393 57.56 -10.04 10.45
N TYR A 394 58.55 -10.15 11.35
CA TYR A 394 58.40 -10.82 12.65
C TYR A 394 57.48 -10.02 13.59
N GLU A 395 57.68 -8.70 13.69
CA GLU A 395 56.86 -7.81 14.53
C GLU A 395 55.40 -7.79 14.05
N GLU A 396 55.17 -7.72 12.74
CA GLU A 396 53.84 -7.92 12.13
C GLU A 396 53.25 -9.29 12.45
N ALA A 397 54.04 -10.37 12.31
CA ALA A 397 53.55 -11.71 12.55
C ALA A 397 53.10 -11.91 13.99
N VAL A 398 53.92 -11.47 14.96
CA VAL A 398 53.57 -11.52 16.40
C VAL A 398 52.32 -10.67 16.67
N LYS A 399 52.23 -9.46 16.11
CA LYS A 399 51.06 -8.59 16.25
C LYS A 399 49.78 -9.26 15.71
N TYR A 400 49.81 -9.71 14.46
CA TYR A 400 48.66 -10.33 13.80
C TYR A 400 48.17 -11.57 14.56
N ILE A 401 49.09 -12.45 14.99
CA ILE A 401 48.76 -13.61 15.82
C ILE A 401 48.05 -13.17 17.10
N LYS A 402 48.61 -12.20 17.84
CA LYS A 402 48.02 -11.72 19.10
C LYS A 402 46.62 -11.13 18.91
N GLU A 403 46.39 -10.40 17.82
CA GLU A 403 45.10 -9.77 17.51
C GLU A 403 44.02 -10.77 17.08
N HIS A 404 44.39 -11.85 16.37
CA HIS A 404 43.41 -12.73 15.71
C HIS A 404 43.26 -14.12 16.33
N SER A 405 44.18 -14.58 17.20
CA SER A 405 44.17 -15.95 17.74
C SER A 405 43.51 -16.11 19.11
N THR A 406 43.43 -15.06 19.92
CA THR A 406 42.90 -15.10 21.30
C THR A 406 41.42 -15.50 21.39
N LYS A 407 40.63 -15.23 20.33
CA LYS A 407 39.23 -15.69 20.22
C LYS A 407 39.07 -17.20 20.09
N TYR A 408 40.16 -17.96 19.94
CA TYR A 408 40.15 -19.43 19.84
C TYR A 408 40.70 -20.12 21.10
N THR A 409 40.84 -19.39 22.21
CA THR A 409 41.40 -19.85 23.49
C THR A 409 40.57 -19.33 24.66
N SER A 410 40.14 -20.21 25.56
CA SER A 410 39.28 -19.86 26.71
C SER A 410 39.96 -18.99 27.78
N ASP A 411 41.28 -18.94 27.78
CA ASP A 411 42.12 -18.15 28.71
C ASP A 411 42.73 -16.89 28.07
N GLY A 412 42.44 -16.63 26.77
CA GLY A 412 43.04 -15.55 26.01
C GLY A 412 44.55 -15.70 25.74
N SER A 413 45.12 -16.90 25.93
CA SER A 413 46.52 -17.19 25.61
C SER A 413 46.79 -17.20 24.09
N ILE A 414 48.06 -17.30 23.70
CA ILE A 414 48.42 -17.54 22.29
C ILE A 414 48.42 -19.07 22.07
N PRO A 415 47.50 -19.62 21.25
CA PRO A 415 47.41 -21.07 21.06
C PRO A 415 48.65 -21.67 20.40
N SER A 416 48.91 -22.94 20.68
CA SER A 416 50.00 -23.70 20.05
C SER A 416 49.73 -23.96 18.57
N LEU A 417 50.78 -24.05 17.74
CA LEU A 417 50.64 -24.28 16.29
C LEU A 417 49.83 -25.55 16.00
N GLN A 418 50.06 -26.62 16.76
CA GLN A 418 49.31 -27.87 16.68
C GLN A 418 47.83 -27.69 17.07
N GLY A 419 47.53 -26.86 18.07
CA GLY A 419 46.15 -26.52 18.45
C GLY A 419 45.40 -25.77 17.35
N VAL A 420 46.05 -24.77 16.74
CA VAL A 420 45.49 -24.00 15.61
C VAL A 420 45.32 -24.88 14.36
N GLN A 421 46.25 -25.80 14.08
CA GLN A 421 46.12 -26.81 13.02
C GLN A 421 44.96 -27.79 13.28
N GLY A 422 44.78 -28.24 14.53
CA GLY A 422 43.65 -29.08 14.92
C GLY A 422 42.30 -28.36 14.80
N LEU A 423 42.27 -27.06 15.11
CA LEU A 423 41.09 -26.21 14.88
C LEU A 423 40.77 -26.08 13.38
N LEU A 424 41.78 -25.79 12.54
CA LEU A 424 41.62 -25.73 11.09
C LEU A 424 41.07 -27.03 10.52
N LYS A 425 41.55 -28.18 11.03
CA LYS A 425 41.01 -29.49 10.63
C LYS A 425 39.53 -29.60 10.96
N ARG A 426 39.13 -29.37 12.22
CA ARG A 426 37.72 -29.44 12.65
C ARG A 426 36.80 -28.52 11.81
N MET A 427 37.24 -27.30 11.52
CA MET A 427 36.46 -26.37 10.68
C MET A 427 36.30 -26.87 9.23
N LYS A 428 37.35 -27.48 8.66
CA LYS A 428 37.29 -28.08 7.32
C LYS A 428 36.46 -29.36 7.30
N ASP A 429 36.59 -30.21 8.32
CA ASP A 429 35.79 -31.43 8.48
C ASP A 429 34.30 -31.08 8.59
N ARG A 430 33.90 -30.13 9.47
CA ARG A 430 32.52 -29.63 9.60
C ARG A 430 32.00 -28.98 8.31
N ARG A 431 32.84 -28.23 7.60
CA ARG A 431 32.47 -27.66 6.29
C ARG A 431 32.27 -28.73 5.21
N VAL A 432 32.91 -29.89 5.31
CA VAL A 432 32.67 -31.03 4.40
C VAL A 432 31.41 -31.80 4.79
N GLU A 433 31.11 -31.90 6.09
CA GLU A 433 29.91 -32.53 6.66
C GLU A 433 28.61 -31.86 6.19
N ILE A 434 28.46 -30.54 6.35
CA ILE A 434 27.20 -29.82 6.04
C ILE A 434 27.00 -29.45 4.56
N LEU A 435 28.03 -29.56 3.73
CA LEU A 435 27.98 -29.11 2.34
C LEU A 435 27.07 -29.97 1.44
N PRO A 436 26.96 -31.30 1.59
CA PRO A 436 25.95 -32.12 0.91
C PRO A 436 24.52 -31.76 1.32
N GLU A 437 24.27 -31.59 2.63
CA GLU A 437 22.95 -31.26 3.19
C GLU A 437 22.45 -29.91 2.63
N HIS A 438 23.30 -28.86 2.73
CA HIS A 438 22.99 -27.55 2.17
C HIS A 438 22.80 -27.58 0.63
N LYS A 439 23.53 -28.43 -0.10
CA LYS A 439 23.33 -28.60 -1.55
C LYS A 439 21.99 -29.26 -1.88
N ALA A 440 21.58 -30.28 -1.11
CA ALA A 440 20.27 -30.90 -1.27
C ALA A 440 19.16 -29.87 -0.98
N PHE A 441 19.31 -29.09 0.08
CA PHE A 441 18.41 -27.97 0.40
C PHE A 441 18.32 -26.95 -0.73
N LEU A 442 19.44 -26.52 -1.32
CA LEU A 442 19.41 -25.57 -2.46
C LEU A 442 18.69 -26.15 -3.68
N ALA A 443 18.88 -27.43 -4.00
CA ALA A 443 18.16 -28.09 -5.09
C ALA A 443 16.65 -28.21 -4.81
N LYS A 444 16.27 -28.57 -3.58
CA LYS A 444 14.87 -28.55 -3.11
C LYS A 444 14.25 -27.16 -3.25
N LYS A 445 14.94 -26.12 -2.75
CA LYS A 445 14.53 -24.72 -2.77
C LYS A 445 14.36 -24.19 -4.20
N GLU A 446 15.29 -24.51 -5.11
CA GLU A 446 15.21 -24.08 -6.51
C GLU A 446 13.97 -24.64 -7.21
N VAL A 447 13.74 -25.95 -7.14
CA VAL A 447 12.58 -26.60 -7.79
C VAL A 447 11.27 -26.21 -7.11
N ALA A 448 11.26 -26.09 -5.78
CA ALA A 448 10.09 -25.62 -5.05
C ALA A 448 9.67 -24.20 -5.45
N LEU A 449 10.62 -23.27 -5.61
CA LEU A 449 10.34 -21.89 -6.02
C LEU A 449 9.72 -21.78 -7.42
N GLN A 450 10.07 -22.69 -8.34
CA GLN A 450 9.47 -22.72 -9.69
C GLN A 450 7.95 -22.95 -9.65
N TYR A 451 7.48 -23.89 -8.81
CA TYR A 451 6.07 -24.27 -8.75
C TYR A 451 5.26 -23.53 -7.68
N THR A 452 5.93 -22.95 -6.68
CA THR A 452 5.34 -22.22 -5.56
C THR A 452 4.24 -21.23 -5.97
N ARG A 453 4.50 -20.38 -6.98
CA ARG A 453 3.51 -19.39 -7.44
C ARG A 453 2.27 -20.03 -8.06
N ALA A 454 2.45 -21.08 -8.86
CA ALA A 454 1.35 -21.75 -9.54
C ALA A 454 0.46 -22.52 -8.54
N VAL A 455 1.07 -23.16 -7.54
CA VAL A 455 0.36 -23.87 -6.49
C VAL A 455 -0.36 -22.94 -5.51
N ARG A 456 0.24 -21.79 -5.13
CA ARG A 456 -0.49 -20.77 -4.34
C ARG A 456 -1.70 -20.23 -5.10
N ASN A 457 -1.51 -19.76 -6.34
CA ASN A 457 -2.61 -19.30 -7.19
C ASN A 457 -3.77 -20.31 -7.26
N TYR A 458 -3.46 -21.61 -7.37
CA TYR A 458 -4.45 -22.68 -7.35
C TYR A 458 -5.11 -22.84 -5.96
N ARG A 459 -4.33 -22.93 -4.87
CA ARG A 459 -4.82 -23.04 -3.49
C ARG A 459 -5.77 -21.88 -3.15
N ASP A 460 -5.39 -20.67 -3.52
CA ASP A 460 -6.10 -19.44 -3.20
C ASP A 460 -7.39 -19.34 -4.04
N GLN A 461 -7.37 -19.80 -5.30
CA GLN A 461 -8.61 -20.00 -6.07
C GLN A 461 -9.54 -21.06 -5.45
N GLN A 462 -9.01 -22.14 -4.86
CA GLN A 462 -9.85 -23.14 -4.18
C GLN A 462 -10.40 -22.61 -2.84
N PHE A 463 -9.63 -21.81 -2.10
CA PHE A 463 -10.11 -21.10 -0.93
C PHE A 463 -11.25 -20.14 -1.30
N ASN A 464 -11.05 -19.29 -2.30
CA ASN A 464 -12.05 -18.31 -2.75
C ASN A 464 -13.34 -18.98 -3.26
N LYS A 465 -13.23 -20.11 -3.97
CA LYS A 465 -14.41 -20.93 -4.35
C LYS A 465 -15.17 -21.43 -3.13
N ARG A 466 -14.47 -22.06 -2.17
CA ARG A 466 -15.07 -22.57 -0.92
C ARG A 466 -15.70 -21.46 -0.08
N ALA A 467 -15.06 -20.29 0.01
CA ALA A 467 -15.58 -19.12 0.70
C ALA A 467 -16.86 -18.58 0.01
N ALA A 468 -16.85 -18.45 -1.32
CA ALA A 468 -18.02 -18.03 -2.09
C ALA A 468 -19.17 -19.07 -2.04
N GLU A 469 -18.87 -20.36 -1.94
CA GLU A 469 -19.86 -21.42 -1.71
C GLU A 469 -20.46 -21.34 -0.30
N GLN A 470 -19.63 -21.20 0.73
CA GLN A 470 -20.10 -20.99 2.11
C GLN A 470 -20.93 -19.71 2.24
N SER A 471 -20.52 -18.60 1.62
CA SER A 471 -21.28 -17.34 1.65
C SER A 471 -22.64 -17.48 0.92
N ARG A 472 -22.68 -18.19 -0.22
CA ARG A 472 -23.94 -18.55 -0.91
C ARG A 472 -24.84 -19.46 -0.05
N GLN A 473 -24.27 -20.45 0.62
CA GLN A 473 -25.01 -21.35 1.50
C GLN A 473 -25.57 -20.61 2.73
N ARG A 474 -24.77 -19.75 3.38
CA ARG A 474 -25.24 -18.86 4.47
C ARG A 474 -26.41 -17.98 4.02
N LYS A 475 -26.35 -17.38 2.81
CA LYS A 475 -27.45 -16.59 2.23
C LYS A 475 -28.70 -17.43 1.96
N LEU A 476 -28.56 -18.68 1.51
CA LEU A 476 -29.68 -19.61 1.32
C LEU A 476 -30.32 -20.03 2.66
N ASP A 477 -29.52 -20.31 3.68
CA ASP A 477 -30.02 -20.73 5.00
C ASP A 477 -30.59 -19.55 5.81
N GLN A 478 -30.09 -18.33 5.61
CA GLN A 478 -30.71 -17.11 6.12
C GLN A 478 -32.09 -16.86 5.50
N ARG A 479 -32.23 -17.00 4.17
CA ARG A 479 -33.54 -16.94 3.50
C ARG A 479 -34.48 -18.01 4.07
N ARG A 480 -34.08 -19.27 4.04
CA ARG A 480 -34.86 -20.39 4.61
C ARG A 480 -35.33 -20.14 6.04
N LYS A 481 -34.49 -19.57 6.91
CA LYS A 481 -34.89 -19.26 8.30
C LYS A 481 -35.96 -18.17 8.37
N ARG A 482 -35.81 -17.09 7.60
CA ARG A 482 -36.84 -16.03 7.49
C ARG A 482 -38.14 -16.60 6.91
N ASP A 483 -38.02 -17.36 5.83
CA ASP A 483 -39.12 -18.04 5.12
C ASP A 483 -39.73 -19.22 5.95
N THR A 484 -39.38 -19.34 7.24
CA THR A 484 -39.98 -20.22 8.26
C THR A 484 -40.32 -19.49 9.57
N LEU A 485 -40.18 -18.17 9.60
CA LEU A 485 -40.59 -17.26 10.68
C LEU A 485 -41.74 -16.34 10.26
N GLU A 486 -41.97 -16.21 8.94
CA GLU A 486 -43.20 -15.77 8.29
C GLU A 486 -44.18 -16.96 8.11
#